data_AF-A0A3C1Q968-F1
#
_entry.id   AF-A0A3C1Q968-F1
#
_cell.length_a   1.000
_cell.length_b   1.000
_cell.length_c   1.000
_cell.angle_alpha   90.00
_cell.angle_beta   90.00
_cell.angle_gamma   90.00
#
_symmetry.space_group_name_H-M   'P 1'
#
loop_
_entity.id
_entity.type
_entity.pdbx_description
1 polymer ?
#
loop_
_entity_poly.entity_id
_entity_poly.type
_entity_poly.pdbx_seq_one_letter_code
_entity_poly.pdbx_strand_id
1 'polypeptide(L)'
;MSILMVVTLLMSLSLVGSAKTTENWNDIVKAANKEGKVVVYSTTSRIMAAAEAFEQKTGIKVEAHRLSETELIERVYREARAGIKSVDLVLIEDFPSMKELLVAPGYLVNYIPPSARKAVPETMHNPLVFAHVSRVIGYNSEKYKTAPFESIWDLTTPQWKGKVM
;
A
#
# COMPACT_ATOMS: atom_id res chain seq x y z
N MET A 1 12.55 23.56 53.89
CA MET A 1 13.57 23.69 52.84
C MET A 1 13.84 22.29 52.30
N SER A 2 13.40 22.01 51.06
CA SER A 2 13.84 20.88 50.19
C SER A 2 13.46 19.46 50.64
N ILE A 3 12.33 18.87 50.22
CA ILE A 3 12.04 18.24 48.89
C ILE A 3 13.09 17.19 48.51
N LEU A 4 12.75 15.91 48.63
CA LEU A 4 13.03 14.91 47.60
C LEU A 4 12.01 13.76 47.64
N MET A 5 10.99 13.91 46.80
CA MET A 5 9.96 12.92 46.50
C MET A 5 10.56 11.94 45.48
N VAL A 6 10.94 10.74 45.93
CA VAL A 6 11.40 9.66 45.03
C VAL A 6 10.16 8.99 44.45
N VAL A 7 9.71 9.47 43.29
CA VAL A 7 8.73 8.77 42.46
C VAL A 7 9.51 7.79 41.59
N THR A 8 9.64 6.54 42.05
CA THR A 8 10.02 5.41 41.22
C THR A 8 8.85 5.08 40.29
N LEU A 9 8.84 5.71 39.12
CA LEU A 9 7.93 5.36 38.04
C LEU A 9 8.36 4.00 37.47
N LEU A 10 7.70 2.93 37.93
CA LEU A 10 7.81 1.60 37.33
C LEU A 10 7.47 1.69 35.83
N MET A 11 8.43 1.28 35.00
CA MET A 11 8.20 0.88 33.61
C MET A 11 7.07 -0.16 33.56
N SER A 12 5.87 0.25 33.16
CA SER A 12 4.85 -0.67 32.66
C SER A 12 5.08 -0.90 31.18
N LEU A 13 6.03 -1.79 30.89
CA LEU A 13 6.12 -2.47 29.60
C LEU A 13 4.85 -3.35 29.48
N SER A 14 3.77 -2.77 28.97
CA SER A 14 2.50 -3.47 28.79
C SER A 14 2.39 -3.84 27.32
N LEU A 15 2.45 -5.14 27.08
CA LEU A 15 2.23 -5.85 25.83
C LEU A 15 1.48 -5.04 24.77
N VAL A 16 2.13 -4.79 23.62
CA VAL A 16 1.42 -4.65 22.35
C VAL A 16 0.94 -6.05 21.94
N GLY A 17 0.01 -6.60 22.73
CA GLY A 17 -0.85 -7.65 22.25
C GLY A 17 -1.81 -6.98 21.28
N SER A 18 -1.90 -7.48 20.04
CA SER A 18 -2.98 -7.14 19.13
C SER A 18 -4.30 -7.58 19.75
N ALA A 19 -4.83 -6.77 20.67
CA ALA A 19 -6.22 -6.84 21.05
C ALA A 19 -7.01 -6.70 19.75
N LYS A 20 -7.78 -7.73 19.42
CA LYS A 20 -8.77 -7.70 18.35
C LYS A 20 -9.88 -6.74 18.81
N THR A 21 -9.58 -5.45 18.84
CA THR A 21 -10.57 -4.41 19.11
C THR A 21 -11.62 -4.56 18.05
N THR A 22 -12.86 -4.86 18.47
CA THR A 22 -13.98 -4.90 17.54
C THR A 22 -14.16 -3.49 17.01
N GLU A 23 -13.81 -3.29 15.74
CA GLU A 23 -13.85 -1.99 15.07
C GLU A 23 -15.30 -1.48 15.04
N ASN A 24 -15.59 -0.39 15.76
CA ASN A 24 -16.88 0.29 15.64
C ASN A 24 -16.84 1.23 14.43
N TRP A 25 -17.36 0.75 13.30
CA TRP A 25 -17.36 1.48 12.03
C TRP A 25 -18.07 2.83 12.08
N ASN A 26 -19.10 2.99 12.92
CA ASN A 26 -19.77 4.28 13.06
C ASN A 26 -18.86 5.33 13.71
N ASP A 27 -18.06 4.92 14.70
CA ASP A 27 -17.13 5.82 15.37
C ASP A 27 -15.92 6.11 14.49
N ILE A 28 -15.42 5.11 13.75
CA ILE A 28 -14.35 5.28 12.76
C ILE A 28 -14.75 6.29 11.68
N VAL A 29 -15.95 6.14 11.09
CA VAL A 29 -16.43 7.08 10.06
C VAL A 29 -16.60 8.49 10.64
N LYS A 30 -17.10 8.64 11.88
CA LYS A 30 -17.17 9.95 12.54
C LYS A 30 -15.79 10.56 12.77
N ALA A 31 -14.79 9.77 13.14
CA ALA A 31 -13.41 10.24 13.32
C ALA A 31 -12.79 10.66 11.98
N ALA A 32 -12.91 9.83 10.94
CA ALA A 32 -12.39 10.12 9.61
C ALA A 32 -12.99 11.41 9.01
N ASN A 33 -14.28 11.68 9.25
CA ASN A 33 -14.90 12.94 8.85
C ASN A 33 -14.30 14.17 9.55
N LYS A 34 -13.77 14.03 10.78
CA LYS A 34 -13.07 15.12 11.48
C LYS A 34 -11.65 15.32 10.97
N GLU A 35 -11.00 14.25 10.52
CA GLU A 35 -9.67 14.28 9.91
C GLU A 35 -9.71 14.94 8.51
N GLY A 36 -10.81 14.76 7.79
CA GLY A 36 -11.21 15.55 6.61
C GLY A 36 -10.78 14.96 5.26
N LYS A 37 -9.57 14.40 5.15
CA LYS A 37 -9.09 13.72 3.95
C LYS A 37 -8.22 12.52 4.25
N VAL A 38 -8.12 11.60 3.29
CA VAL A 38 -7.15 10.51 3.26
C VAL A 38 -6.19 10.70 2.08
N VAL A 39 -4.89 10.58 2.33
CA VAL A 39 -3.84 10.65 1.31
C VAL A 39 -3.37 9.26 0.94
N VAL A 40 -3.40 8.93 -0.36
CA VAL A 40 -3.08 7.59 -0.87
C VAL A 40 -1.97 7.64 -1.90
N TYR A 41 -0.91 6.86 -1.69
CA TYR A 41 0.13 6.63 -2.72
C TYR A 41 -0.07 5.25 -3.33
N SER A 42 -0.10 5.18 -4.67
CA SER A 42 -0.34 3.92 -5.37
C SER A 42 0.45 3.79 -6.66
N THR A 43 0.82 2.55 -7.02
CA THR A 43 1.41 2.23 -8.33
C THR A 43 0.37 2.08 -9.43
N THR A 44 -0.91 1.82 -9.09
CA THR A 44 -1.95 1.54 -10.10
C THR A 44 -2.66 2.81 -10.58
N SER A 45 -2.92 2.90 -11.89
CA SER A 45 -3.72 3.99 -12.47
C SER A 45 -5.19 3.98 -12.03
N ARG A 46 -5.69 2.83 -11.56
CA ARG A 46 -7.06 2.66 -11.07
C ARG A 46 -7.35 3.45 -9.78
N ILE A 47 -6.32 3.97 -9.11
CA ILE A 47 -6.49 4.67 -7.84
C ILE A 47 -7.36 5.92 -7.97
N MET A 48 -7.32 6.63 -9.10
CA MET A 48 -8.14 7.82 -9.31
C MET A 48 -9.64 7.50 -9.34
N ALA A 49 -10.02 6.44 -10.07
CA ALA A 49 -11.41 5.99 -10.12
C ALA A 49 -11.89 5.44 -8.76
N ALA A 50 -11.03 4.73 -8.04
CA ALA A 50 -11.33 4.24 -6.69
C ALA A 50 -11.51 5.40 -5.70
N ALA A 51 -10.66 6.42 -5.77
CA ALA A 51 -10.76 7.64 -4.97
C ALA A 51 -12.10 8.34 -5.21
N GLU A 52 -12.46 8.59 -6.47
CA GLU A 52 -13.74 9.22 -6.83
C GLU A 52 -14.94 8.42 -6.31
N ALA A 53 -14.97 7.11 -6.56
CA ALA A 53 -16.05 6.25 -6.08
C ALA A 53 -16.15 6.22 -4.55
N PHE A 54 -15.01 6.28 -3.85
CA PHE A 54 -14.97 6.36 -2.39
C PHE A 54 -15.49 7.69 -1.87
N GLU A 55 -15.08 8.82 -2.48
CA GLU A 55 -15.60 10.14 -2.12
C GLU A 55 -17.12 10.21 -2.31
N GLN A 56 -17.63 9.74 -3.45
CA GLN A 56 -19.07 9.75 -3.74
C GLN A 56 -19.87 8.92 -2.72
N LYS A 57 -19.30 7.80 -2.26
CA LYS A 57 -19.96 6.89 -1.33
C LYS A 57 -19.93 7.37 0.11
N THR A 58 -18.88 8.07 0.52
CA THR A 58 -18.60 8.35 1.94
C THR A 58 -18.61 9.84 2.30
N GLY A 59 -18.46 10.73 1.32
CA GLY A 59 -18.24 12.15 1.52
C GLY A 59 -16.82 12.53 1.96
N ILE A 60 -15.96 11.56 2.27
CA ILE A 60 -14.58 11.80 2.72
C ILE A 60 -13.69 12.08 1.51
N LYS A 61 -12.86 13.12 1.60
CA LYS A 61 -11.94 13.49 0.51
C LYS A 61 -10.75 12.55 0.39
N VAL A 62 -10.34 12.26 -0.83
CA VAL A 62 -9.21 11.38 -1.15
C VAL A 62 -8.21 12.14 -2.01
N GLU A 63 -6.99 12.33 -1.48
CA GLU A 63 -5.86 12.85 -2.23
C GLU A 63 -5.01 11.68 -2.73
N ALA A 64 -5.25 11.25 -3.97
CA ALA A 64 -4.54 10.12 -4.57
C ALA A 64 -3.34 10.58 -5.42
N HIS A 65 -2.20 9.92 -5.24
CA HIS A 65 -0.99 10.08 -6.05
C HIS A 65 -0.66 8.76 -6.75
N ARG A 66 -0.69 8.75 -8.08
CA ARG A 66 -0.16 7.63 -8.87
C ARG A 66 1.33 7.85 -9.10
N LEU A 67 2.16 6.94 -8.59
CA LEU A 67 3.62 7.00 -8.64
C LEU A 67 4.21 5.75 -9.33
N SER A 68 5.46 5.82 -9.77
CA SER A 68 6.20 4.60 -10.14
C SER A 68 6.58 3.79 -8.90
N GLU A 69 6.94 2.50 -9.06
CA GLU A 69 7.37 1.64 -7.94
C GLU A 69 8.55 2.26 -7.18
N THR A 70 9.61 2.64 -7.90
CA THR A 70 10.81 3.27 -7.33
C THR A 70 10.50 4.58 -6.62
N GLU A 71 9.75 5.46 -7.28
CA GLU A 71 9.39 6.76 -6.71
C GLU A 71 8.55 6.63 -5.44
N LEU A 72 7.60 5.69 -5.40
CA LEU A 72 6.78 5.44 -4.22
C LEU A 72 7.63 5.03 -3.03
N ILE A 73 8.50 4.01 -3.19
CA ILE A 73 9.39 3.55 -2.12
C ILE A 73 10.27 4.68 -1.61
N GLU A 74 10.93 5.38 -2.53
CA GLU A 74 11.85 6.46 -2.18
C GLU A 74 11.14 7.62 -1.46
N ARG A 75 9.96 8.01 -1.93
CA ARG A 75 9.18 9.09 -1.33
C ARG A 75 8.77 8.74 0.08
N VAL A 76 8.14 7.58 0.29
CA VAL A 76 7.70 7.14 1.62
C VAL A 76 8.89 6.99 2.56
N TYR A 77 10.00 6.40 2.08
CA TYR A 77 11.22 6.25 2.86
C TYR A 77 11.80 7.61 3.30
N ARG A 78 11.92 8.57 2.38
CA ARG A 78 12.44 9.92 2.68
C ARG A 78 11.53 10.70 3.64
N GLU A 79 10.22 10.68 3.39
CA GLU A 79 9.23 11.36 4.25
C GLU A 79 9.29 10.79 5.67
N ALA A 80 9.25 9.47 5.82
CA ALA A 80 9.30 8.82 7.13
C ALA A 80 10.62 9.08 7.88
N ARG A 81 11.76 9.04 7.17
CA ARG A 81 13.08 9.40 7.72
C ARG A 81 13.16 10.85 8.20
N ALA A 82 12.43 11.75 7.55
CA ALA A 82 12.30 13.15 7.94
C ALA A 82 11.23 13.39 9.02
N GLY A 83 10.55 12.35 9.51
CA GLY A 83 9.46 12.46 10.46
C GLY A 83 8.16 13.03 9.86
N ILE A 84 8.06 13.11 8.54
CA ILE A 84 6.90 13.58 7.80
C ILE A 84 5.92 12.40 7.65
N LYS A 85 4.65 12.65 8.01
CA LYS A 85 3.56 11.67 7.93
C LYS A 85 2.49 12.16 6.96
N SER A 86 2.83 12.19 5.68
CA SER A 86 2.00 12.74 4.60
C SER A 86 1.06 11.73 3.95
N VAL A 87 1.31 10.43 4.09
CA VAL A 87 0.54 9.36 3.46
C VAL A 87 -0.17 8.52 4.51
N ASP A 88 -1.44 8.19 4.25
CA ASP A 88 -2.27 7.38 5.13
C ASP A 88 -2.41 5.93 4.62
N LEU A 89 -2.37 5.75 3.29
CA LEU A 89 -2.47 4.44 2.64
C LEU A 89 -1.44 4.29 1.51
N VAL A 90 -0.71 3.18 1.53
CA VAL A 90 0.22 2.81 0.47
C VAL A 90 -0.26 1.53 -0.22
N LEU A 91 -0.38 1.58 -1.55
CA LEU A 91 -0.71 0.44 -2.40
C LEU A 91 0.45 0.17 -3.36
N ILE A 92 1.18 -0.91 -3.16
CA ILE A 92 2.43 -1.21 -3.87
C ILE A 92 2.57 -2.70 -4.21
N GLU A 93 3.24 -2.98 -5.32
CA GLU A 93 3.47 -4.34 -5.83
C GLU A 93 4.86 -4.89 -5.47
N ASP A 94 5.88 -4.04 -5.34
CA ASP A 94 7.25 -4.42 -4.93
C ASP A 94 7.29 -4.83 -3.45
N PHE A 95 6.91 -6.09 -3.21
CA PHE A 95 6.81 -6.68 -1.89
C PHE A 95 8.15 -6.71 -1.13
N PRO A 96 9.28 -7.17 -1.71
CA PRO A 96 10.56 -7.18 -1.00
C PRO A 96 10.99 -5.79 -0.53
N SER A 97 10.99 -4.79 -1.41
CA SER A 97 11.44 -3.44 -1.06
C SER A 97 10.52 -2.78 -0.03
N MET A 98 9.19 -2.91 -0.20
CA MET A 98 8.23 -2.38 0.76
C MET A 98 8.42 -3.01 2.14
N LYS A 99 8.61 -4.33 2.20
CA LYS A 99 8.78 -5.05 3.46
C LYS A 99 10.06 -4.62 4.18
N GLU A 100 11.19 -4.61 3.50
CA GLU A 100 12.49 -4.35 4.14
C GLU A 100 12.74 -2.86 4.41
N LEU A 101 12.29 -1.96 3.53
CA LEU A 101 12.59 -0.52 3.66
C LEU A 101 11.51 0.27 4.38
N LEU A 102 10.26 -0.20 4.39
CA LEU A 102 9.12 0.56 4.93
C LEU A 102 8.44 -0.13 6.11
N VAL A 103 8.22 -1.44 6.07
CA VAL A 103 7.55 -2.16 7.18
C VAL A 103 8.51 -2.54 8.28
N ALA A 104 9.65 -3.17 7.98
CA ALA A 104 10.62 -3.62 8.98
C ALA A 104 11.16 -2.47 9.86
N PRO A 105 11.42 -1.26 9.33
CA PRO A 105 11.82 -0.09 10.14
C PRO A 105 10.65 0.58 10.89
N GLY A 106 9.40 0.14 10.65
CA GLY A 106 8.21 0.67 11.31
C GLY A 106 7.60 1.93 10.69
N TYR A 107 7.93 2.26 9.44
CA TYR A 107 7.33 3.40 8.73
C TYR A 107 5.91 3.12 8.23
N LEU A 108 5.64 1.88 7.85
CA LEU A 108 4.31 1.41 7.50
C LEU A 108 3.86 0.31 8.47
N VAL A 109 2.57 0.33 8.78
CA VAL A 109 1.91 -0.71 9.57
C VAL A 109 1.01 -1.54 8.67
N ASN A 110 1.04 -2.85 8.86
CA ASN A 110 0.14 -3.75 8.16
C ASN A 110 -1.25 -3.69 8.80
N TYR A 111 -2.26 -3.22 8.05
CA TYR A 111 -3.66 -3.23 8.48
C TYR A 111 -4.47 -4.17 7.59
N ILE A 112 -5.21 -5.08 8.23
CA ILE A 112 -6.09 -6.04 7.54
C ILE A 112 -7.53 -5.64 7.86
N PRO A 113 -8.28 -5.04 6.91
CA PRO A 113 -9.67 -4.68 7.13
C PRO A 113 -10.54 -5.91 7.48
N PRO A 114 -11.60 -5.76 8.30
CA PRO A 114 -12.57 -6.82 8.59
C PRO A 114 -13.13 -7.56 7.37
N SER A 115 -13.35 -6.85 6.26
CA SER A 115 -13.77 -7.45 4.99
C SER A 115 -12.68 -8.35 4.40
N ALA A 116 -11.43 -7.88 4.39
CA ALA A 116 -10.27 -8.64 3.91
C ALA A 116 -10.02 -9.90 4.76
N ARG A 117 -10.18 -9.83 6.09
CA ARG A 117 -10.04 -11.01 6.98
C ARG A 117 -10.93 -12.19 6.59
N LYS A 118 -12.07 -11.91 5.94
CA LYS A 118 -13.01 -12.94 5.47
C LYS A 118 -12.78 -13.32 4.00
N ALA A 119 -12.35 -12.36 3.18
CA ALA A 119 -12.26 -12.51 1.73
C ALA A 119 -10.88 -12.97 1.24
N VAL A 120 -9.84 -12.82 2.05
CA VAL A 120 -8.44 -13.11 1.70
C VAL A 120 -7.94 -14.27 2.57
N PRO A 121 -7.23 -15.26 1.99
CA PRO A 121 -6.60 -16.33 2.77
C PRO A 121 -5.62 -15.78 3.81
N GLU A 122 -5.56 -16.38 5.00
CA GLU A 122 -4.67 -15.92 6.07
C GLU A 122 -3.18 -15.91 5.68
N THR A 123 -2.78 -16.78 4.75
CA THR A 123 -1.41 -16.81 4.19
C THR A 123 -1.04 -15.53 3.44
N MET A 124 -2.01 -14.70 3.08
CA MET A 124 -1.86 -13.44 2.36
C MET A 124 -2.07 -12.22 3.27
N HIS A 125 -2.04 -12.39 4.60
CA HIS A 125 -2.27 -11.29 5.55
C HIS A 125 -1.00 -10.60 6.05
N ASN A 126 0.22 -11.03 5.65
CA ASN A 126 1.46 -10.48 6.21
C ASN A 126 2.56 -10.15 5.18
N PRO A 127 2.59 -8.89 4.67
CA PRO A 127 1.51 -7.91 4.67
C PRO A 127 0.29 -8.32 3.84
N LEU A 128 -0.81 -7.58 3.94
CA LEU A 128 -2.04 -7.87 3.19
C LEU A 128 -1.82 -7.83 1.67
N VAL A 129 -2.08 -8.94 0.99
CA VAL A 129 -2.17 -9.03 -0.48
C VAL A 129 -3.65 -9.10 -0.86
N PHE A 130 -4.19 -8.02 -1.42
CA PHE A 130 -5.60 -7.93 -1.81
C PHE A 130 -5.82 -8.18 -3.32
N ALA A 131 -4.76 -8.20 -4.12
CA ALA A 131 -4.83 -8.47 -5.55
C ALA A 131 -3.52 -9.08 -6.07
N HIS A 132 -3.64 -10.00 -7.03
CA HIS A 132 -2.53 -10.43 -7.87
C HIS A 132 -2.66 -9.80 -9.25
N VAL A 133 -1.60 -9.13 -9.70
CA VAL A 133 -1.53 -8.54 -11.03
C VAL A 133 -0.58 -9.38 -11.87
N SER A 134 -1.11 -9.99 -12.94
CA SER A 134 -0.29 -10.78 -13.85
C SER A 134 0.43 -9.88 -14.84
N ARG A 135 1.73 -10.10 -15.01
CA ARG A 135 2.50 -9.50 -16.11
C ARG A 135 2.39 -10.41 -17.32
N VAL A 136 1.86 -9.88 -18.42
CA VAL A 136 1.65 -10.63 -19.67
C VAL A 136 2.38 -9.94 -20.80
N ILE A 137 2.87 -10.71 -21.76
CA ILE A 137 3.45 -10.17 -22.99
C ILE A 137 2.30 -9.90 -23.95
N GLY A 138 2.10 -8.63 -24.30
CA GLY A 138 1.17 -8.22 -25.35
C GLY A 138 1.88 -8.07 -26.69
N TYR A 139 1.11 -8.12 -27.78
CA TYR A 139 1.57 -7.72 -29.11
C TYR A 139 0.58 -6.74 -29.74
N ASN A 140 1.05 -5.91 -30.67
CA ASN A 140 0.19 -4.97 -31.39
C ASN A 140 -0.69 -5.73 -32.40
N SER A 141 -2.00 -5.79 -32.14
CA SER A 141 -2.99 -6.49 -32.96
C SER A 141 -3.39 -5.77 -34.26
N GLU A 142 -3.04 -4.49 -34.40
CA GLU A 142 -3.13 -3.78 -35.69
C GLU A 142 -2.06 -4.28 -36.66
N LYS A 143 -0.87 -4.61 -36.13
CA LYS A 143 0.26 -5.10 -36.91
C LYS A 143 0.23 -6.62 -37.15
N TYR A 144 -0.18 -7.41 -36.16
CA TYR A 144 -0.24 -8.87 -36.26
C TYR A 144 -1.65 -9.37 -35.95
N LYS A 145 -2.25 -10.18 -36.84
CA LYS A 145 -3.59 -10.73 -36.62
C LYS A 145 -3.62 -11.92 -35.67
N THR A 146 -2.50 -12.63 -35.55
CA THR A 146 -2.28 -13.73 -34.62
C THR A 146 -1.04 -13.46 -33.78
N ALA A 147 -0.83 -14.21 -32.70
CA ALA A 147 0.36 -14.12 -31.89
C ALA A 147 1.62 -14.33 -32.78
N PRO A 148 2.55 -13.36 -32.81
CA PRO A 148 3.69 -13.42 -33.73
C PRO A 148 4.89 -14.20 -33.17
N PHE A 149 4.78 -14.75 -31.96
CA PHE A 149 5.77 -15.59 -31.30
C PHE A 149 5.04 -16.69 -30.53
N GLU A 150 5.69 -17.84 -30.39
CA GLU A 150 5.19 -19.01 -29.65
C GLU A 150 5.86 -19.13 -28.27
N SER A 151 7.05 -18.54 -28.11
CA SER A 151 7.82 -18.58 -26.88
C SER A 151 8.40 -17.21 -26.53
N ILE A 152 8.60 -16.96 -25.23
CA ILE A 152 9.36 -15.78 -24.77
C ILE A 152 10.78 -15.74 -25.36
N TRP A 153 11.35 -16.90 -25.67
CA TRP A 153 12.68 -17.01 -26.27
C TRP A 153 12.73 -16.47 -27.70
N ASP A 154 11.61 -16.45 -28.42
CA ASP A 154 11.57 -15.88 -29.78
C ASP A 154 11.95 -14.41 -29.75
N LEU A 155 11.58 -13.68 -28.69
CA LEU A 155 11.87 -12.25 -28.51
C LEU A 155 13.38 -11.94 -28.42
N THR A 156 14.23 -12.95 -28.22
CA THR A 156 15.69 -12.82 -28.19
C THR A 156 16.34 -12.90 -29.57
N THR A 157 15.60 -13.36 -30.58
CA THR A 157 16.14 -13.60 -31.93
C THR A 157 16.35 -12.29 -32.70
N PRO A 158 17.25 -12.26 -33.72
CA PRO A 158 17.53 -11.04 -34.48
C PRO A 158 16.29 -10.37 -35.11
N GLN A 159 15.26 -11.14 -35.44
CA GLN A 159 14.01 -10.63 -36.03
C GLN A 159 13.25 -9.65 -35.09
N TRP A 160 13.46 -9.75 -33.77
CA TRP A 160 12.80 -8.94 -32.73
C TRP A 160 13.69 -7.82 -32.18
N LYS A 161 14.92 -7.67 -32.68
CA LYS A 161 15.82 -6.59 -32.27
C LYS A 161 15.17 -5.22 -32.48
N GLY A 162 15.09 -4.44 -31.40
CA GLY A 162 14.46 -3.10 -31.41
C GLY A 162 12.92 -3.11 -31.48
N LYS A 163 12.26 -4.25 -31.26
CA LYS A 163 10.79 -4.40 -31.32
C LYS A 163 10.13 -4.80 -29.99
N VAL A 164 10.91 -4.89 -28.90
CA VAL A 164 10.45 -5.22 -27.54
C VAL A 164 10.62 -3.98 -26.66
N MET A 165 9.63 -3.70 -25.81
CA MET A 165 9.59 -2.57 -24.87
C MET A 165 9.15 -3.02 -23.49
#